data_AF-A0A4Y5U306-F1
#
_entry.id   AF-A0A4Y5U306-F1
#
_cell.length_a   1.000
_cell.length_b   1.000
_cell.length_c   1.000
_cell.angle_alpha   90.00
_cell.angle_beta   90.00
_cell.angle_gamma   90.00
#
_symmetry.space_group_name_H-M   'P 1'
#
loop_
_entity.id
_entity.type
_entity.pdbx_description
1 polymer ?
#
loop_
_entity_poly.entity_id
_entity_poly.type
_entity_poly.pdbx_seq_one_letter_code
_entity_poly.pdbx_strand_id
1 'polypeptide(L)'
;RERAGFEVRDVHPTHYGRVCPIETPEGPNIGLINSLAAYARTNQYGFLESPYRVVKDALVTDEIVFLSAIEEADHVIAQASATMNDKKMLIDELVAVRHL
;
A
#
# COMPACT_ATOMS: atom_id res chain seq x y z
N ARG A 1 -11.22 -2.40 -24.39
CA ARG A 1 -9.87 -2.83 -24.86
C ARG A 1 -9.28 -1.87 -25.89
N GLU A 2 -9.99 -1.53 -26.97
CA GLU A 2 -9.50 -0.56 -27.98
C GLU A 2 -9.38 0.90 -27.49
N ARG A 3 -10.01 1.23 -26.35
CA ARG A 3 -9.97 2.58 -25.73
C ARG A 3 -9.04 2.68 -24.51
N ALA A 4 -8.38 1.58 -24.12
CA ALA A 4 -7.50 1.58 -22.96
C ALA A 4 -6.10 2.03 -23.38
N GLY A 5 -5.77 3.28 -23.07
CA GLY A 5 -4.45 3.87 -23.33
C GLY A 5 -3.34 3.24 -22.49
N PHE A 6 -2.12 3.75 -22.65
CA PHE A 6 -0.97 3.26 -21.90
C PHE A 6 -1.08 3.58 -20.39
N GLU A 7 -1.57 4.77 -20.05
CA GLU A 7 -1.68 5.26 -18.66
C GLU A 7 -2.57 4.40 -17.76
N VAL A 8 -3.62 3.79 -18.31
CA VAL A 8 -4.54 2.94 -17.52
C VAL A 8 -4.01 1.53 -17.28
N ARG A 9 -2.90 1.16 -17.92
CA ARG A 9 -2.27 -0.16 -17.78
C ARG A 9 -1.04 -0.13 -16.87
N ASP A 10 -0.56 1.06 -16.55
CA ASP A 10 0.65 1.25 -15.76
C ASP A 10 0.39 1.00 -14.27
N VAL A 11 1.46 0.71 -13.53
CA VAL A 11 1.40 0.53 -12.08
C VAL A 11 1.38 1.90 -11.42
N HIS A 12 0.25 2.26 -10.81
CA HIS A 12 0.13 3.49 -10.05
C HIS A 12 0.66 3.32 -8.61
N PRO A 13 1.32 4.34 -8.00
CA PRO A 13 1.81 4.26 -6.62
C PRO A 13 0.76 3.87 -5.57
N THR A 14 -0.50 4.24 -5.79
CA THR A 14 -1.62 3.89 -4.87
C THR A 14 -1.99 2.41 -4.92
N HIS A 15 -1.50 1.64 -5.90
CA HIS A 15 -1.69 0.19 -5.95
C HIS A 15 -0.99 -0.53 -4.80
N TYR A 16 0.01 0.09 -4.16
CA TYR A 16 0.76 -0.53 -3.07
C TYR A 16 -0.18 -1.04 -1.96
N GLY A 17 -0.08 -2.33 -1.66
CA GLY A 17 -0.92 -2.99 -0.65
C GLY A 17 -2.38 -3.25 -1.08
N ARG A 18 -2.81 -2.81 -2.27
CA ARG A 18 -4.20 -2.91 -2.77
C ARG A 18 -4.32 -3.82 -3.98
N VAL A 19 -3.46 -3.62 -4.97
CA VAL A 19 -3.44 -4.35 -6.24
C VAL A 19 -2.04 -4.92 -6.44
N CYS A 20 -1.93 -6.20 -6.78
CA CYS A 20 -0.66 -6.83 -7.07
C CYS A 20 -0.03 -6.19 -8.32
N PRO A 21 1.20 -5.64 -8.25
CA PRO A 21 1.84 -5.01 -9.40
C PRO A 21 2.47 -6.02 -10.36
N ILE A 22 2.56 -7.30 -9.96
CA ILE A 22 3.22 -8.36 -10.73
C ILE A 22 2.20 -9.27 -11.42
N GLU A 23 1.13 -9.62 -10.72
CA GLU A 23 0.15 -10.59 -11.21
C GLU A 23 -0.86 -9.94 -12.15
N THR A 24 -0.54 -9.95 -13.44
CA THR A 24 -1.40 -9.53 -14.53
C THR A 24 -1.15 -10.42 -15.75
N PRO A 25 -2.16 -10.74 -16.58
CA PRO A 25 -1.94 -11.52 -17.80
C PRO A 25 -1.02 -10.80 -18.77
N GLU A 26 -0.08 -11.53 -19.37
CA GLU A 26 0.74 -11.00 -20.45
C GLU A 26 -0.09 -10.74 -21.73
N GLY A 27 0.48 -9.96 -22.65
CA GLY A 27 -0.13 -9.70 -23.95
C GLY A 27 -1.22 -8.63 -23.89
N PRO A 28 -2.33 -8.74 -24.64
CA PRO A 28 -3.23 -7.60 -24.85
C PRO A 28 -4.02 -7.13 -23.63
N ASN A 29 -4.07 -7.95 -22.57
CA ASN A 29 -4.79 -7.69 -21.33
C ASN A 29 -3.87 -7.24 -20.19
N ILE A 30 -2.57 -7.05 -20.45
CA ILE A 30 -1.62 -6.54 -19.45
C ILE A 30 -2.10 -5.22 -18.86
N GLY A 31 -2.13 -5.15 -17.52
CA GLY A 31 -2.58 -3.99 -16.75
C GLY A 31 -4.09 -3.74 -16.78
N LEU A 32 -4.89 -4.57 -17.46
CA LEU A 32 -6.36 -4.47 -17.47
C LEU A 32 -7.03 -5.48 -16.53
N ILE A 33 -6.35 -6.58 -16.25
CA ILE A 33 -6.78 -7.60 -15.30
C ILE A 33 -5.67 -7.70 -14.26
N ASN A 34 -6.04 -7.47 -13.00
CA ASN A 34 -5.12 -7.49 -11.89
C ASN A 34 -5.71 -8.30 -10.74
N SER A 35 -4.82 -8.78 -9.87
CA SER A 35 -5.19 -9.49 -8.65
C SER A 35 -5.13 -8.57 -7.43
N LEU A 36 -5.96 -8.85 -6.42
CA LEU A 36 -5.90 -8.17 -5.13
C LEU A 36 -4.59 -8.49 -4.41
N ALA A 37 -4.05 -7.51 -3.69
CA ALA A 37 -2.93 -7.77 -2.79
C ALA A 37 -3.37 -8.61 -1.57
N ALA A 38 -2.42 -9.30 -0.94
CA ALA A 38 -2.69 -10.33 0.07
C ALA A 38 -3.57 -9.89 1.25
N TYR A 39 -3.43 -8.64 1.69
CA TYR A 39 -4.19 -8.08 2.82
C TYR A 39 -5.18 -6.98 2.40
N ALA A 40 -5.39 -6.80 1.10
CA ALA A 40 -6.32 -5.80 0.60
C ALA A 40 -7.76 -6.21 0.95
N ARG A 41 -8.60 -5.22 1.26
CA ARG A 41 -10.04 -5.40 1.42
C ARG A 41 -10.81 -4.26 0.78
N THR A 42 -12.08 -4.48 0.47
CA THR A 42 -13.01 -3.43 0.03
C THR A 42 -13.79 -2.88 1.21
N ASN A 43 -13.95 -1.56 1.29
CA ASN A 43 -14.86 -0.94 2.26
C ASN A 43 -16.30 -0.82 1.73
N GLN A 44 -17.21 -0.28 2.55
CA GLN A 44 -18.64 -0.14 2.21
C GLN A 44 -18.92 0.73 0.98
N TYR A 45 -17.97 1.57 0.58
CA TYR A 45 -18.06 2.44 -0.61
C TYR A 45 -17.39 1.82 -1.84
N GLY A 46 -16.77 0.65 -1.70
CA GLY A 46 -16.08 -0.05 -2.78
C GLY A 46 -14.62 0.37 -2.97
N PHE A 47 -14.04 1.20 -2.10
CA PHE A 47 -12.61 1.52 -2.16
C PHE A 47 -11.76 0.40 -1.58
N LEU A 48 -10.59 0.19 -2.17
CA LEU A 48 -9.60 -0.75 -1.66
C LEU A 48 -8.80 -0.11 -0.51
N GLU A 49 -8.68 -0.87 0.57
CA GLU A 49 -7.94 -0.51 1.77
C GLU A 49 -6.83 -1.51 2.05
N SER A 50 -5.78 -1.03 2.71
CA SER A 50 -4.65 -1.85 3.16
C SER A 50 -4.41 -1.63 4.65
N PRO A 51 -4.05 -2.66 5.42
CA PRO A 51 -3.77 -2.52 6.84
C PRO A 51 -2.38 -1.92 7.09
N TYR A 52 -2.31 -1.05 8.09
CA TYR A 52 -1.10 -0.42 8.60
C TYR A 52 -1.07 -0.46 10.12
N ARG A 53 0.13 -0.48 10.71
CA ARG A 53 0.32 -0.36 12.16
C ARG A 53 0.49 1.10 12.55
N VAL A 54 -0.23 1.53 13.57
CA VAL A 54 -0.12 2.90 14.07
C VAL A 54 1.21 3.07 14.82
N VAL A 55 1.94 4.14 14.53
CA VAL A 55 3.15 4.54 15.25
C VAL A 55 2.83 5.76 16.10
N LYS A 56 3.15 5.72 17.41
CA LYS A 56 2.97 6.84 18.34
C LYS A 56 4.32 7.10 19.03
N ASP A 57 4.88 8.29 18.87
CA ASP A 57 6.18 8.66 19.47
C ASP A 57 7.28 7.60 19.24
N ALA A 58 7.45 7.17 17.98
CA ALA A 58 8.37 6.10 17.53
C ALA A 58 8.06 4.67 18.04
N LEU A 59 7.02 4.48 18.86
CA LEU A 59 6.53 3.15 19.25
C LEU A 59 5.61 2.59 18.17
N VAL A 60 5.99 1.47 17.56
CA VAL A 60 5.12 0.73 16.64
C VAL A 60 4.13 -0.10 17.45
N THR A 61 2.87 0.33 17.47
CA THR A 61 1.80 -0.31 18.24
C THR A 61 1.26 -1.57 17.55
N ASP A 62 0.42 -2.33 18.24
CA ASP A 62 -0.33 -3.47 17.66
C ASP A 62 -1.70 -3.04 17.11
N GLU A 63 -2.01 -1.74 17.15
CA GLU A 63 -3.21 -1.17 16.56
C GLU A 63 -3.10 -1.21 15.03
N ILE A 64 -4.03 -1.93 14.39
CA ILE A 64 -4.11 -2.04 12.93
C ILE A 64 -5.25 -1.15 12.44
N VAL A 65 -4.92 -0.20 11.58
CA VAL A 65 -5.87 0.65 10.86
C VAL A 65 -5.85 0.31 9.39
N PHE A 66 -7.01 0.31 8.74
CA PHE A 66 -7.10 0.12 7.31
C PHE A 66 -7.29 1.48 6.66
N LEU A 67 -6.43 1.80 5.71
CA LEU A 67 -6.45 3.09 5.03
C LEU A 67 -6.76 2.89 3.55
N SER A 68 -7.71 3.68 3.04
CA SER A 68 -7.91 3.86 1.61
C SER A 68 -6.74 4.64 1.00
N ALA A 69 -6.63 4.66 -0.34
CA ALA A 69 -5.56 5.39 -1.02
C ALA A 69 -5.60 6.90 -0.74
N ILE A 70 -6.78 7.43 -0.42
CA ILE A 70 -6.98 8.86 -0.11
C ILE A 70 -6.47 9.14 1.30
N GLU A 71 -6.87 8.34 2.29
CA GLU A 71 -6.45 8.52 3.69
C GLU A 71 -4.95 8.25 3.88
N GLU A 72 -4.37 7.33 3.11
CA GLU A 72 -2.93 7.04 3.14
C GLU A 72 -2.09 8.25 2.72
N ALA A 73 -2.61 9.12 1.83
CA ALA A 73 -1.89 10.29 1.34
C ALA A 73 -1.61 11.34 2.42
N ASP A 74 -2.41 11.35 3.49
CA ASP A 74 -2.23 12.26 4.64
C ASP A 74 -1.18 11.75 5.65
N HIS A 75 -0.54 10.61 5.38
CA HIS A 75 0.36 9.93 6.31
C HIS A 75 1.72 9.63 5.69
N VAL A 76 2.76 9.63 6.53
CA VAL A 76 4.10 9.14 6.18
C VAL A 76 4.19 7.66 6.55
N ILE A 77 4.42 6.80 5.56
CA ILE A 77 4.41 5.34 5.75
C ILE A 77 5.84 4.78 5.78
N ALA A 78 6.27 4.30 6.94
CA ALA A 78 7.54 3.58 7.07
C ALA A 78 7.45 2.16 6.47
N GLN A 79 8.59 1.64 6.01
CA GLN A 79 8.68 0.27 5.52
C GLN A 79 8.50 -0.75 6.65
N ALA A 80 7.92 -1.91 6.32
CA ALA A 80 7.72 -3.01 7.27
C ALA A 80 9.04 -3.58 7.84
N SER A 81 10.14 -3.43 7.09
CA SER A 81 11.50 -3.86 7.47
C SER A 81 12.29 -2.81 8.25
N ALA A 82 11.67 -1.68 8.65
CA ALA A 82 12.35 -0.67 9.45
C ALA A 82 12.88 -1.27 10.77
N THR A 83 14.08 -0.87 11.17
CA THR A 83 14.76 -1.48 12.32
C THR A 83 14.05 -1.11 13.62
N MET A 84 13.72 -2.13 14.43
CA MET A 84 13.07 -1.98 15.72
C MET A 84 13.88 -2.64 16.83
N ASN A 85 13.81 -2.12 18.04
CA ASN A 85 14.31 -2.82 19.23
C ASN A 85 13.27 -3.79 19.83
N ASP A 86 13.66 -4.51 20.88
CA ASP A 86 12.79 -5.47 21.60
C ASP A 86 11.50 -4.85 22.17
N LYS A 87 11.48 -3.51 22.33
CA LYS A 87 10.31 -2.76 22.80
C LYS A 87 9.44 -2.22 21.65
N LYS A 88 9.67 -2.66 20.40
CA LYS A 88 8.97 -2.20 19.19
C LYS A 88 9.17 -0.70 18.89
N MET A 89 10.24 -0.10 19.38
CA MET A 89 10.59 1.28 19.03
C MET A 89 11.42 1.29 17.75
N LEU A 90 11.13 2.22 16.85
CA LEU A 90 12.04 2.54 15.74
C LEU A 90 13.33 3.14 16.31
N ILE A 91 14.48 2.60 15.91
CA ILE A 91 15.78 2.99 16.47
C ILE A 91 16.70 3.74 15.50
N ASP A 92 16.39 3.70 14.20
CA ASP A 92 17.17 4.42 13.20
C ASP A 92 16.86 5.92 13.27
N GLU A 93 17.89 6.76 13.19
CA GLU A 93 17.71 8.22 13.13
C GLU A 93 16.93 8.66 11.88
N LEU A 94 17.11 7.91 10.78
CA LEU A 94 16.43 8.12 9.50
C LEU A 94 15.81 6.80 9.04
N VAL A 95 14.51 6.81 8.76
CA VAL A 95 13.77 5.65 8.25
C VAL A 95 13.34 5.92 6.82
N ALA A 96 13.51 4.94 5.94
CA ALA A 96 12.98 5.02 4.59
C ALA A 96 11.45 4.99 4.62
N VAL A 97 10.83 6.01 4.03
CA VAL A 97 9.38 6.19 4.05
C VAL A 97 8.84 6.38 2.65
N ARG A 98 7.54 6.12 2.51
CA ARG A 98 6.73 6.51 1.36
C ARG A 98 5.78 7.62 1.78
N HIS A 99 5.76 8.68 0.99
CA HIS A 99 4.81 9.78 1.08
C HIS A 99 4.38 10.09 -0.36
N LEU A 100 3.07 10.17 -0.59
CA LEU A 100 2.50 10.46 -1.91
C LEU A 100 2.55 11.96 -2.23
#